data_AF-A0A7T8K7N8-F1
#
_entry.id   AF-A0A7T8K7N8-F1
#
_cell.length_a   1.000
_cell.length_b   1.000
_cell.length_c   1.000
_cell.angle_alpha   90.00
_cell.angle_beta   90.00
_cell.angle_gamma   90.00
#
_symmetry.space_group_name_H-M   'P 1'
#
loop_
_entity.id
_entity.type
_entity.pdbx_description
1 polymer ?
#
loop_
_entity_poly.entity_id
_entity_poly.type
_entity_poly.pdbx_seq_one_letter_code
_entity_poly.pdbx_strand_id
1 'polypeptide(L)'
;HPLFPLLALLFEKCELATQSSECPSTESFNLDIQAFVQHQDRERKPFFTEDHEVNDLMIKAIQVLRIHMLELEKVQELCKDFCNRYITCLKGKMQSENLLRSDYGGYDSDDSSSGAGSAAGLPGIPPPGMPGGRHSVPPGLIGGPPVPPYYGHPGPGPHHLS
;
A
#
# COMPACT_ATOMS: atom_id res chain seq x y z
N HIS A 1 2.53 25.42 -27.01
CA HIS A 1 2.38 24.16 -27.77
C HIS A 1 0.95 23.66 -27.64
N PRO A 2 0.27 23.19 -28.71
CA PRO A 2 -1.14 22.76 -28.64
C PRO A 2 -1.41 21.66 -27.61
N LEU A 3 -0.48 20.73 -27.41
CA LEU A 3 -0.58 19.67 -26.39
C LEU A 3 -0.39 20.15 -24.93
N PHE A 4 0.01 21.39 -24.69
CA PHE A 4 0.34 21.88 -23.34
C PHE A 4 -0.82 21.79 -22.34
N PRO A 5 -2.07 22.18 -22.67
CA PRO A 5 -3.19 22.07 -21.74
C PRO A 5 -3.44 20.63 -21.29
N LEU A 6 -3.32 19.66 -22.20
CA LEU A 6 -3.41 18.24 -21.86
C LEU A 6 -2.26 17.82 -20.94
N LEU A 7 -1.02 18.18 -21.28
CA LEU A 7 0.14 17.83 -20.46
C LEU A 7 0.01 18.38 -19.03
N ALA A 8 -0.40 19.64 -18.89
CA ALA A 8 -0.61 20.29 -17.58
C ALA A 8 -1.68 19.58 -16.76
N LEU A 9 -2.83 19.25 -17.37
CA LEU A 9 -3.91 18.50 -16.72
C LEU A 9 -3.42 17.13 -16.23
N LEU A 10 -2.70 16.39 -17.07
CA LEU A 10 -2.20 15.06 -16.72
C LEU A 10 -1.13 15.14 -15.62
N PHE A 11 -0.30 16.18 -15.63
CA PHE A 11 0.71 16.42 -14.60
C PHE A 11 0.05 16.71 -13.23
N GLU A 12 -0.95 17.59 -13.19
CA GLU A 12 -1.71 17.90 -11.97
C GLU A 12 -2.38 16.65 -11.40
N LYS A 13 -2.99 15.81 -12.26
CA LYS A 13 -3.56 14.52 -11.83
C LYS A 13 -2.51 13.58 -11.25
N CYS A 14 -1.34 13.50 -11.87
CA CYS A 14 -0.24 12.69 -11.36
C CYS A 14 0.24 13.21 -9.99
N GLU A 15 0.35 14.52 -9.83
CA GLU A 15 0.72 15.14 -8.55
C GLU A 15 -0.31 14.81 -7.46
N LEU A 16 -1.60 14.97 -7.72
CA LEU A 16 -2.67 14.62 -6.78
C LEU A 16 -2.65 13.14 -6.40
N ALA A 17 -2.36 12.25 -7.37
CA ALA A 17 -2.24 10.83 -7.13
C ALA A 17 -1.07 10.47 -6.20
N THR A 18 -0.01 11.27 -6.17
CA THR A 18 1.12 11.06 -5.24
C THR A 18 0.85 11.58 -3.83
N GLN A 19 -0.09 12.51 -3.67
CA GLN A 19 -0.40 13.14 -2.38
C GLN A 19 -1.56 12.47 -1.62
N SER A 20 -2.34 11.62 -2.29
CA SER A 20 -3.56 11.04 -1.72
C SER A 20 -3.62 9.52 -1.93
N SER A 21 -4.44 8.83 -1.14
CA SER A 21 -4.75 7.41 -1.35
C SER A 21 -5.76 7.16 -2.46
N GLU A 22 -6.33 8.21 -3.04
CA GLU A 22 -7.34 8.15 -4.10
C GLU A 22 -6.65 8.45 -5.43
N CYS A 23 -6.11 7.40 -6.05
CA CYS A 23 -5.49 7.48 -7.35
C CYS A 23 -6.57 7.62 -8.45
N PRO A 24 -6.45 8.58 -9.39
CA PRO A 24 -7.24 8.57 -10.61
C PRO A 24 -6.99 7.25 -11.36
N SER A 25 -8.04 6.60 -11.84
CA SER A 25 -7.89 5.37 -12.61
C SER A 25 -7.24 5.63 -13.96
N THR A 26 -6.56 4.62 -14.51
CA THR A 26 -6.07 4.68 -15.89
C THR A 26 -7.20 4.96 -16.91
N GLU A 27 -8.44 4.56 -16.63
CA GLU A 27 -9.58 4.91 -17.48
C GLU A 27 -9.79 6.42 -17.57
N SER A 28 -9.68 7.16 -16.45
CA SER A 28 -9.76 8.62 -16.47
C SER A 28 -8.70 9.23 -17.38
N PHE A 29 -7.47 8.71 -17.35
CA PHE A 29 -6.38 9.21 -18.20
C PHE A 29 -6.74 9.12 -19.69
N ASN A 30 -7.32 7.99 -20.12
CA ASN A 30 -7.73 7.80 -21.52
C ASN A 30 -8.89 8.73 -21.90
N LEU A 31 -9.85 8.93 -20.99
CA LEU A 31 -10.96 9.86 -21.21
C LEU A 31 -10.48 11.31 -21.35
N ASP A 32 -9.49 11.74 -20.57
CA ASP A 32 -8.93 13.09 -20.67
C ASP A 32 -8.25 13.32 -22.04
N ILE A 33 -7.49 12.33 -22.52
CA ILE A 33 -6.89 12.38 -23.87
C ILE A 33 -7.98 12.44 -24.94
N GLN A 34 -9.01 11.59 -24.84
CA GLN A 34 -10.11 11.57 -25.82
C GLN A 34 -10.88 12.89 -25.83
N ALA A 35 -11.18 13.45 -24.66
CA ALA A 35 -11.86 14.74 -24.53
C ALA A 35 -11.02 15.87 -25.15
N PHE A 36 -9.70 15.84 -24.93
CA PHE A 36 -8.78 16.80 -25.53
C PHE A 36 -8.75 16.68 -27.06
N VAL A 37 -8.63 15.48 -27.61
CA VAL A 37 -8.67 15.23 -29.07
C VAL A 37 -9.98 15.72 -29.68
N GLN A 38 -11.12 15.39 -29.06
CA GLN A 38 -12.43 15.82 -29.52
C GLN A 38 -12.58 17.35 -29.48
N HIS A 39 -12.06 17.99 -28.43
CA HIS A 39 -12.05 19.45 -28.32
C HIS A 39 -11.21 20.10 -29.43
N GLN A 40 -10.05 19.52 -29.74
CA GLN A 40 -9.13 20.02 -30.75
C GLN A 40 -9.70 19.89 -32.17
N ASP A 41 -10.37 18.77 -32.47
CA ASP A 41 -11.09 18.54 -33.73
C ASP A 41 -12.22 19.55 -33.94
N ARG A 42 -13.02 19.81 -32.89
CA ARG A 42 -14.11 20.80 -32.93
C ARG A 42 -13.62 22.21 -33.22
N GLU A 43 -12.49 22.57 -32.61
CA GLU A 43 -11.86 23.88 -32.76
C GLU A 43 -11.01 24.00 -34.04
N ARG A 44 -10.85 22.90 -34.79
CA ARG A 44 -9.93 22.77 -35.95
C ARG A 44 -8.52 23.29 -35.67
N LYS A 45 -8.04 23.07 -34.44
CA LYS A 45 -6.68 23.45 -34.05
C LYS A 45 -5.71 22.31 -34.38
N PRO A 46 -4.53 22.59 -34.96
CA PRO A 46 -3.54 21.54 -35.20
C PRO A 46 -3.02 20.97 -33.87
N PHE A 47 -2.69 19.68 -33.86
CA PHE A 47 -2.07 19.00 -32.71
C PHE A 47 -0.60 19.37 -32.52
N PHE A 48 0.07 19.71 -33.62
CA PHE A 48 1.51 19.90 -33.69
C PHE A 48 1.87 21.30 -34.15
N THR A 49 3.06 21.73 -33.76
CA THR A 49 3.71 22.92 -34.29
C THR A 49 4.69 22.56 -35.41
N GLU A 50 5.27 23.56 -36.08
CA GLU A 50 6.33 23.33 -37.08
C GLU A 50 7.63 22.79 -36.44
N ASP A 51 7.82 23.00 -35.13
CA ASP A 51 8.95 22.48 -34.37
C ASP A 51 8.74 21.00 -34.00
N HIS A 52 9.39 20.11 -34.74
CA HIS A 52 9.34 18.67 -34.52
C HIS A 52 10.00 18.21 -33.22
N GLU A 53 11.05 18.88 -32.76
CA GLU A 53 11.76 18.49 -31.53
C GLU A 53 10.86 18.72 -30.31
N VAL A 54 10.16 19.85 -30.28
CA VAL A 54 9.19 20.14 -29.23
C VAL A 54 7.98 19.21 -29.33
N ASN A 55 7.47 18.90 -30.53
CA ASN A 55 6.38 17.93 -30.71
C ASN A 55 6.75 16.56 -30.08
N ASP A 56 7.94 16.06 -30.39
CA ASP A 56 8.45 14.79 -29.87
C ASP A 56 8.61 14.83 -28.34
N LEU A 57 9.13 15.93 -27.80
CA LEU A 57 9.24 16.13 -26.36
C LEU A 57 7.87 16.07 -25.68
N MET A 58 6.87 16.74 -26.24
CA MET A 58 5.52 16.78 -25.68
C MET A 58 4.85 15.40 -25.71
N ILE A 59 5.02 14.64 -26.80
CA ILE A 59 4.52 13.25 -26.89
C ILE A 59 5.21 12.36 -25.85
N LYS A 60 6.53 12.43 -25.74
CA LYS A 60 7.31 11.67 -24.77
C LYS A 60 6.89 12.00 -23.33
N ALA A 61 6.67 13.27 -23.02
CA ALA A 61 6.21 13.68 -21.69
C ALA A 61 4.84 13.09 -21.34
N ILE A 62 3.88 13.10 -22.28
CA ILE A 62 2.56 12.45 -22.09
C ILE A 62 2.71 10.94 -21.89
N GLN A 63 3.59 10.29 -22.65
CA GLN A 63 3.86 8.85 -22.50
C GLN A 63 4.43 8.50 -21.13
N VAL A 64 5.40 9.29 -20.65
CA VAL A 64 5.99 9.10 -19.32
C VAL A 64 4.94 9.28 -18.23
N LEU A 65 4.10 10.32 -18.32
CA LEU A 65 2.99 10.51 -17.36
C LEU A 65 2.01 9.34 -17.37
N ARG A 66 1.72 8.75 -18.54
CA ARG A 66 0.87 7.55 -18.64
C ARG A 66 1.46 6.39 -17.85
N ILE A 67 2.76 6.16 -17.97
CA ILE A 67 3.47 5.09 -17.24
C ILE A 67 3.43 5.38 -15.74
N HIS A 68 3.70 6.61 -15.32
CA HIS A 68 3.66 6.98 -13.91
C HIS A 68 2.29 6.76 -13.27
N MET A 69 1.20 7.18 -13.92
CA MET A 69 -0.15 6.95 -13.39
C MET A 69 -0.48 5.45 -13.30
N LEU A 70 -0.07 4.65 -14.30
CA LEU A 70 -0.23 3.20 -14.30
C LEU A 70 0.51 2.51 -13.15
N GLU A 71 1.74 2.96 -12.86
CA GLU A 71 2.54 2.41 -11.76
C GLU A 71 1.96 2.78 -10.40
N LEU A 72 1.52 4.03 -10.23
CA LEU A 72 0.84 4.49 -9.01
C LEU A 72 -0.45 3.71 -8.75
N GLU A 73 -1.26 3.46 -9.77
CA GLU A 73 -2.49 2.66 -9.65
C GLU A 73 -2.18 1.24 -9.16
N LYS A 74 -1.14 0.59 -9.72
CA LYS A 74 -0.71 -0.75 -9.28
C LYS A 74 -0.21 -0.76 -7.83
N VAL A 75 0.57 0.24 -7.43
CA VAL A 75 1.04 0.36 -6.04
C VAL A 75 -0.15 0.53 -5.10
N GLN A 76 -1.13 1.35 -5.48
CA GLN A 76 -2.35 1.56 -4.70
C GLN A 76 -3.17 0.26 -4.56
N GLU A 77 -3.30 -0.54 -5.63
CA GLU A 77 -3.97 -1.84 -5.59
C GLU A 77 -3.28 -2.81 -4.63
N LEU A 78 -1.94 -2.88 -4.66
CA LEU A 78 -1.17 -3.73 -3.75
C LEU A 78 -1.33 -3.29 -2.28
N CYS A 79 -1.28 -1.99 -2.01
CA CYS A 79 -1.54 -1.44 -0.69
C CYS A 79 -2.95 -1.79 -0.20
N LYS A 80 -3.95 -1.67 -1.07
CA LYS A 80 -5.35 -2.01 -0.76
C LYS A 80 -5.51 -3.50 -0.47
N ASP A 81 -4.91 -4.37 -1.28
CA ASP A 81 -4.96 -5.83 -1.04
C ASP A 81 -4.29 -6.21 0.28
N PHE A 82 -3.10 -5.66 0.54
CA PHE A 82 -2.39 -5.89 1.79
C PHE A 82 -3.22 -5.45 3.01
N CYS A 83 -3.79 -4.24 2.98
CA CYS A 83 -4.66 -3.73 4.03
C CYS A 83 -5.90 -4.62 4.23
N ASN A 84 -6.55 -5.04 3.15
CA ASN A 84 -7.73 -5.90 3.22
C ASN A 84 -7.42 -7.26 3.87
N ARG A 85 -6.33 -7.91 3.46
CA ARG A 85 -5.90 -9.18 4.04
C ARG A 85 -5.49 -9.03 5.50
N TYR A 86 -4.75 -7.97 5.82
CA TYR A 86 -4.33 -7.67 7.18
C TYR A 86 -5.53 -7.46 8.12
N ILE A 87 -6.49 -6.62 7.72
CA ILE A 87 -7.73 -6.38 8.47
C ILE A 87 -8.51 -7.69 8.64
N THR A 88 -8.61 -8.51 7.60
CA THR A 88 -9.33 -9.80 7.65
C THR A 88 -8.71 -10.77 8.64
N CYS A 89 -7.39 -10.96 8.58
CA CYS A 89 -6.66 -11.81 9.52
C CYS A 89 -6.75 -11.28 10.96
N LEU A 90 -6.63 -9.96 11.14
CA LEU A 90 -6.73 -9.35 12.46
C LEU A 90 -8.13 -9.51 13.06
N LYS A 91 -9.18 -9.25 12.28
CA LYS A 91 -10.58 -9.45 12.71
C LYS A 91 -10.84 -10.90 13.09
N GLY A 92 -10.38 -11.87 12.28
CA GLY A 92 -10.52 -13.29 12.57
C GLY A 92 -9.82 -13.68 13.87
N LYS A 93 -8.56 -13.27 14.05
CA LYS A 93 -7.80 -13.55 15.28
C LYS A 93 -8.44 -12.91 16.51
N MET A 94 -8.94 -11.69 16.39
CA MET A 94 -9.57 -10.99 17.52
C MET A 94 -10.93 -11.61 17.89
N GLN A 95 -11.71 -12.07 16.91
CA GLN A 95 -12.98 -12.75 17.16
C GLN A 95 -12.77 -14.17 17.73
N SER A 96 -11.75 -14.91 17.28
CA SER A 96 -11.44 -16.24 17.83
C SER A 96 -11.02 -16.17 19.30
N GLU A 97 -10.20 -15.19 19.69
CA GLU A 97 -9.78 -14.98 21.08
C GLU A 97 -10.97 -14.65 21.99
N ASN A 98 -11.93 -13.86 21.52
CA ASN A 98 -13.15 -13.55 22.27
C ASN A 98 -14.07 -14.77 22.42
N LEU A 99 -14.16 -15.62 21.39
CA LEU A 99 -14.98 -16.84 21.43
C LEU A 99 -14.40 -17.90 22.39
N LEU A 100 -13.08 -18.12 22.37
CA LEU A 100 -12.39 -19.05 23.27
C LEU A 100 -12.48 -18.63 24.75
N ARG A 101 -12.52 -17.32 25.00
CA ARG A 101 -12.72 -16.77 26.35
C ARG A 101 -14.17 -16.91 26.82
N SER A 102 -15.12 -17.03 25.89
CA SER A 102 -16.53 -17.26 26.19
C SER A 102 -16.83 -18.72 26.52
N ASP A 103 -16.11 -19.68 25.92
CA ASP A 103 -16.24 -21.12 26.19
C ASP A 103 -15.69 -21.53 27.58
N TYR A 104 -14.77 -20.73 28.15
CA TYR A 104 -14.19 -20.94 29.49
C TYR A 104 -14.89 -20.15 30.62
N GLY A 105 -16.01 -19.47 30.34
CA GLY A 105 -16.73 -18.60 31.28
C GLY A 105 -18.11 -19.10 31.69
N GLY A 106 -18.43 -20.37 31.41
CA GLY A 106 -19.73 -20.99 31.66
C GLY A 106 -19.79 -21.86 32.91
N TYR A 107 -19.23 -21.42 34.04
CA TYR A 107 -19.61 -21.90 35.38
C TYR A 107 -18.94 -21.00 36.45
N ASP A 108 -19.71 -20.15 37.11
CA ASP A 108 -19.76 -20.22 38.58
C ASP A 108 -21.10 -19.65 39.04
N SER A 109 -21.64 -20.32 40.04
CA SER A 109 -23.02 -20.33 40.44
C SER A 109 -23.47 -19.09 41.21
N ASP A 110 -24.78 -19.00 41.28
CA ASP A 110 -25.63 -18.15 42.10
C ASP A 110 -25.26 -18.11 43.61
N ASP A 111 -25.70 -17.02 44.24
CA ASP A 111 -26.06 -16.84 45.65
C ASP A 111 -24.97 -16.68 46.76
N SER A 112 -24.86 -15.46 47.31
CA SER A 112 -25.15 -15.16 48.72
C SER A 112 -24.74 -13.73 49.15
N SER A 113 -25.72 -13.03 49.71
CA SER A 113 -25.70 -11.74 50.43
C SER A 113 -24.47 -11.40 51.28
N SER A 114 -24.09 -10.10 51.33
CA SER A 114 -24.07 -9.26 52.55
C SER A 114 -23.17 -8.02 52.39
N GLY A 115 -23.64 -6.84 52.85
CA GLY A 115 -22.74 -5.81 53.40
C GLY A 115 -22.80 -4.42 52.77
N ALA A 116 -23.53 -3.54 53.44
CA ALA A 116 -23.63 -2.10 53.21
C ALA A 116 -22.29 -1.33 53.23
N GLY A 117 -22.27 -0.14 52.62
CA GLY A 117 -21.34 0.93 53.02
C GLY A 117 -20.95 1.94 51.94
N SER A 118 -21.42 3.16 52.08
CA SER A 118 -21.25 4.31 51.19
C SER A 118 -19.83 4.93 51.14
N ALA A 119 -19.64 5.73 50.07
CA ALA A 119 -18.95 7.04 50.02
C ALA A 119 -17.52 7.15 49.41
N ALA A 120 -17.50 7.80 48.23
CA ALA A 120 -16.66 8.94 47.80
C ALA A 120 -15.12 8.86 47.80
N GLY A 121 -14.52 9.13 46.62
CA GLY A 121 -13.18 9.74 46.48
C GLY A 121 -12.33 9.26 45.28
N LEU A 122 -12.29 10.04 44.19
CA LEU A 122 -11.24 9.97 43.13
C LEU A 122 -9.94 10.67 43.61
N PRO A 123 -8.81 10.65 42.85
CA PRO A 123 -8.08 9.53 42.25
C PRO A 123 -6.58 9.54 42.65
N GLY A 124 -5.96 8.38 42.83
CA GLY A 124 -4.52 8.26 43.16
C GLY A 124 -3.66 7.87 41.96
N ILE A 125 -2.81 8.79 41.50
CA ILE A 125 -1.75 8.58 40.49
C ILE A 125 -0.67 7.63 41.06
N PRO A 126 -0.18 6.60 40.35
CA PRO A 126 1.07 5.93 40.70
C PRO A 126 2.29 6.53 39.94
N PRO A 127 3.48 6.57 40.57
CA PRO A 127 4.69 7.22 40.03
C PRO A 127 5.49 6.32 39.06
N PRO A 128 6.44 6.89 38.28
CA PRO A 128 7.27 6.13 37.36
C PRO A 128 8.58 5.65 38.02
N GLY A 129 8.98 4.41 37.73
CA GLY A 129 10.38 3.97 37.74
C GLY A 129 10.74 2.91 38.79
N MET A 130 11.06 1.69 38.33
CA MET A 130 12.45 1.20 38.26
C MET A 130 12.53 -0.16 37.54
N PRO A 131 13.70 -0.51 36.96
CA PRO A 131 13.88 -1.66 36.07
C PRO A 131 14.26 -2.93 36.84
N GLY A 132 13.77 -4.08 36.41
CA GLY A 132 14.20 -5.36 36.98
C GLY A 132 13.32 -6.52 36.60
N GLY A 133 13.64 -7.18 35.48
CA GLY A 133 12.90 -8.37 35.04
C GLY A 133 13.73 -9.18 34.07
N ARG A 134 14.69 -9.93 34.60
CA ARG A 134 15.46 -10.97 33.92
C ARG A 134 14.44 -11.96 33.33
N HIS A 135 14.30 -12.01 32.01
CA HIS A 135 13.55 -13.07 31.34
C HIS A 135 14.54 -14.07 30.76
N SER A 136 14.44 -15.28 31.30
CA SER A 136 15.13 -16.49 30.89
C SER A 136 14.87 -16.80 29.42
N VAL A 137 15.94 -17.01 28.65
CA VAL A 137 15.89 -17.63 27.32
C VAL A 137 15.68 -19.15 27.48
N PRO A 138 14.71 -19.76 26.78
CA PRO A 138 14.67 -21.22 26.66
C PRO A 138 15.63 -21.68 25.53
N PRO A 139 16.35 -22.81 25.69
CA PRO A 139 17.26 -23.32 24.67
C PRO A 139 16.56 -24.22 23.63
N GLY A 140 16.82 -23.94 22.34
CA GLY A 140 17.10 -24.94 21.30
C GLY A 140 16.01 -25.91 20.82
N LEU A 141 15.41 -25.59 19.66
CA LEU A 141 15.01 -26.53 18.58
C LEU A 141 15.20 -25.75 17.26
N ILE A 142 16.39 -25.69 16.67
CA ILE A 142 16.91 -26.64 15.65
C ILE A 142 15.83 -27.08 14.66
N GLY A 143 15.83 -26.48 13.46
CA GLY A 143 15.00 -26.93 12.34
C GLY A 143 14.75 -25.90 11.24
N GLY A 144 15.78 -25.23 10.72
CA GLY A 144 15.66 -24.47 9.46
C GLY A 144 15.84 -25.39 8.24
N PRO A 145 15.17 -25.14 7.09
CA PRO A 145 15.36 -25.93 5.88
C PRO A 145 16.75 -25.69 5.27
N PRO A 146 17.34 -26.67 4.56
CA PRO A 146 18.67 -26.53 3.99
C PRO A 146 18.65 -25.57 2.78
N VAL A 147 19.54 -24.60 2.81
CA VAL A 147 19.95 -23.79 1.64
C VAL A 147 20.67 -24.68 0.63
N PRO A 148 20.28 -24.71 -0.66
CA PRO A 148 21.02 -25.46 -1.68
C PRO A 148 22.35 -24.76 -2.01
N PRO A 149 23.40 -25.51 -2.36
CA PRO A 149 24.71 -24.94 -2.65
C PRO A 149 24.71 -24.19 -3.98
N TYR A 150 25.36 -23.03 -3.96
CA TYR A 150 25.73 -22.21 -5.12
C TYR A 150 26.48 -23.08 -6.14
N TYR A 151 25.87 -23.38 -7.29
CA TYR A 151 26.61 -23.87 -8.45
C TYR A 151 27.26 -22.68 -9.15
N GLY A 152 28.58 -22.61 -9.06
CA GLY A 152 29.40 -21.68 -9.83
C GLY A 152 29.23 -21.91 -11.33
N HIS A 153 28.98 -20.83 -12.04
CA HIS A 153 29.08 -20.77 -13.49
C HIS A 153 30.52 -21.10 -13.94
N PRO A 154 30.74 -22.03 -14.87
CA PRO A 154 31.95 -22.04 -15.68
C PRO A 154 31.81 -20.99 -16.80
N GLY A 155 32.86 -20.18 -16.98
CA GLY A 155 32.92 -19.12 -17.99
C GLY A 155 32.85 -19.61 -19.44
N PRO A 156 32.64 -18.70 -20.41
CA PRO A 156 32.52 -19.06 -21.81
C PRO A 156 33.88 -19.44 -22.40
N GLY A 157 33.99 -20.66 -22.91
CA GLY A 157 35.09 -21.10 -23.78
C GLY A 157 34.90 -20.57 -25.21
N PRO A 158 36.00 -20.38 -25.98
CA PRO A 158 35.94 -19.78 -27.30
C PRO A 158 35.48 -20.83 -28.33
N HIS A 159 34.45 -20.51 -29.10
CA HIS A 159 34.09 -21.31 -30.27
C HIS A 159 34.84 -20.81 -31.50
N HIS A 160 35.58 -21.76 -32.07
CA HIS A 160 36.44 -21.67 -33.22
C HIS A 160 35.64 -21.44 -34.51
N LEU A 161 36.25 -20.62 -35.37
CA LEU A 161 35.91 -20.36 -36.76
C LEU A 161 36.14 -21.62 -37.63
N SER A 162 35.15 -22.02 -38.43
CA SER A 162 35.29 -22.62 -39.77
C SER A 162 33.94 -22.69 -40.46
#